data_AF-A0A3D0PEH4-F1
#
_entry.id   AF-A0A3D0PEH4-F1
#
_cell.length_a   1.000
_cell.length_b   1.000
_cell.length_c   1.000
_cell.angle_alpha   90.00
_cell.angle_beta   90.00
_cell.angle_gamma   90.00
#
_symmetry.space_group_name_H-M   'P 1'
#
loop_
_entity.id
_entity.type
_entity.pdbx_description
1 polymer ?
#
loop_
_entity_poly.entity_id
_entity_poly.type
_entity_poly.pdbx_seq_one_letter_code
_entity_poly.pdbx_strand_id
1 'polypeptide(L)'
;AIQPKLARALPKLSDDGLTATIPLRQGVLFHDGTPFDADAMAFSLRRFLAIGKLSYVVGDRISAVRVTGPYELQLDLRRPFSPLAKLLSFASLTPISPTAYANYEAGFRPNAFVGTGPYELRLQSPQLQRLEPFAQYWGEAPRNDGIALVGMSTSTSLYGAISSGNVDVLLSTSLEPEQQSALHQQA
;
A
#
# COMPACT_ATOMS: atom_id res chain seq x y z
N ALA A 1 -11.57 -0.51 -13.82
CA ALA A 1 -12.62 -0.20 -12.83
C ALA A 1 -12.10 -0.46 -11.42
N ILE A 2 -12.61 0.21 -10.39
CA ILE A 2 -12.22 -0.03 -8.99
C ILE A 2 -12.82 -1.36 -8.53
N GLN A 3 -12.04 -2.15 -7.80
CA GLN A 3 -12.45 -3.47 -7.31
C GLN A 3 -12.23 -3.59 -5.79
N PRO A 4 -13.11 -4.29 -5.06
CA PRO A 4 -12.90 -4.58 -3.64
C PRO A 4 -11.61 -5.40 -3.40
N LYS A 5 -10.90 -5.08 -2.32
CA LYS A 5 -9.71 -5.81 -1.83
C LYS A 5 -9.87 -6.14 -0.35
N LEU A 6 -9.41 -5.24 0.52
CA LEU A 6 -9.60 -5.32 1.97
C LEU A 6 -11.00 -4.91 2.41
N ALA A 7 -11.72 -4.13 1.59
CA ALA A 7 -13.17 -4.05 1.67
C ALA A 7 -13.82 -5.24 0.94
N ARG A 8 -14.95 -5.74 1.45
CA ARG A 8 -15.76 -6.79 0.81
C ARG A 8 -16.63 -6.28 -0.34
N ALA A 9 -16.94 -4.99 -0.34
CA ALA A 9 -17.75 -4.33 -1.37
C ALA A 9 -17.31 -2.86 -1.56
N LEU A 10 -17.84 -2.20 -2.59
CA LEU A 10 -17.72 -0.74 -2.72
C LEU A 10 -18.45 -0.03 -1.55
N PRO A 11 -18.04 1.19 -1.16
CA PRO A 11 -18.73 1.94 -0.11
C PRO A 11 -20.21 2.14 -0.43
N LYS A 12 -21.09 1.83 0.53
CA LYS A 12 -22.52 2.11 0.43
C LYS A 12 -22.78 3.51 0.98
N LEU A 13 -23.25 4.41 0.13
CA LEU A 13 -23.64 5.76 0.53
C LEU A 13 -25.07 5.77 1.08
N SER A 14 -25.32 6.62 2.08
CA SER A 14 -26.67 6.99 2.51
C SER A 14 -27.39 7.82 1.44
N ASP A 15 -28.70 7.99 1.58
CA ASP A 15 -29.54 8.72 0.63
C ASP A 15 -29.13 10.20 0.50
N ASP A 16 -28.69 10.82 1.59
CA ASP A 16 -28.14 12.19 1.60
C ASP A 16 -26.69 12.27 1.11
N GLY A 17 -26.03 11.13 0.87
CA GLY A 17 -24.64 11.03 0.43
C GLY A 17 -23.62 11.49 1.48
N LEU A 18 -24.01 11.66 2.74
CA LEU A 18 -23.14 12.16 3.81
C LEU A 18 -22.54 11.05 4.69
N THR A 19 -23.03 9.82 4.55
CA THR A 19 -22.53 8.66 5.30
C THR A 19 -22.10 7.56 4.33
N ALA A 20 -20.92 6.99 4.53
CA ALA A 20 -20.44 5.85 3.75
C ALA A 20 -20.13 4.66 4.65
N THR A 21 -20.83 3.55 4.45
CA THR A 21 -20.57 2.28 5.15
C THR A 21 -19.67 1.38 4.31
N ILE A 22 -18.63 0.84 4.95
CA ILE A 22 -17.58 0.05 4.30
C ILE A 22 -17.43 -1.29 5.04
N PRO A 23 -17.92 -2.40 4.47
CA PRO A 23 -17.70 -3.72 5.04
C PRO A 23 -16.26 -4.16 4.77
N LEU A 24 -15.53 -4.56 5.81
CA LEU A 24 -14.15 -5.04 5.74
C LEU A 24 -14.09 -6.56 5.61
N ARG A 25 -13.02 -7.05 4.99
CA ARG A 25 -12.71 -8.49 4.87
C ARG A 25 -12.30 -9.03 6.23
N GLN A 26 -12.74 -10.25 6.52
CA GLN A 26 -12.40 -10.97 7.74
C GLN A 26 -11.23 -11.91 7.51
N GLY A 27 -10.55 -12.32 8.58
CA GLY A 27 -9.43 -13.27 8.53
C GLY A 27 -8.17 -12.74 7.87
N VAL A 28 -8.03 -11.41 7.74
CA VAL A 28 -6.81 -10.77 7.24
C VAL A 28 -5.87 -10.50 8.40
N LEU A 29 -4.58 -10.78 8.20
CA LEU A 29 -3.52 -10.49 9.15
C LEU A 29 -2.57 -9.44 8.59
N PHE A 30 -1.99 -8.64 9.50
CA PHE A 30 -0.78 -7.88 9.23
C PHE A 30 0.45 -8.79 9.28
N HIS A 31 1.58 -8.32 8.74
CA HIS A 31 2.85 -9.05 8.75
C HIS A 31 3.35 -9.39 10.17
N ASP A 32 2.92 -8.64 11.19
CA ASP A 32 3.23 -8.92 12.60
C ASP A 32 2.27 -9.92 13.27
N GLY A 33 1.35 -10.52 12.50
CA GLY A 33 0.36 -11.49 12.98
C GLY A 33 -0.87 -10.87 13.65
N THR A 34 -0.93 -9.55 13.83
CA THR A 34 -2.12 -8.88 14.37
C THR A 34 -3.28 -8.88 13.36
N PRO A 35 -4.54 -8.91 13.80
CA PRO A 35 -5.68 -8.91 12.89
C PRO A 35 -5.87 -7.54 12.20
N PHE A 36 -6.28 -7.58 10.94
CA PHE A 36 -6.85 -6.41 10.27
C PHE A 36 -8.37 -6.40 10.50
N ASP A 37 -8.82 -5.44 11.29
CA ASP A 37 -10.22 -5.19 11.66
C ASP A 37 -10.60 -3.71 11.47
N ALA A 38 -11.81 -3.34 11.89
CA ALA A 38 -12.30 -1.97 11.76
C ALA A 38 -11.50 -0.98 12.62
N ASP A 39 -11.02 -1.37 13.80
CA ASP A 39 -10.20 -0.51 14.64
C ASP A 39 -8.82 -0.24 14.00
N ALA A 40 -8.20 -1.26 13.41
CA ALA A 40 -6.94 -1.11 12.69
C ALA A 40 -7.07 -0.18 11.47
N MET A 41 -8.17 -0.30 10.73
CA MET A 41 -8.41 0.58 9.59
C MET A 41 -8.77 2.01 10.05
N ALA A 42 -9.53 2.16 11.14
CA ALA A 42 -9.82 3.46 11.74
C ALA A 42 -8.53 4.17 12.20
N PHE A 43 -7.63 3.44 12.87
CA PHE A 43 -6.31 3.92 13.25
C PHE A 43 -5.53 4.43 12.03
N SER A 44 -5.48 3.64 10.96
CA SER A 44 -4.77 3.99 9.72
C SER A 44 -5.28 5.30 9.11
N LEU A 45 -6.61 5.44 8.98
CA LEU A 45 -7.24 6.64 8.44
C LEU A 45 -7.07 7.87 9.33
N ARG A 46 -7.27 7.72 10.65
CA ARG A 46 -7.10 8.81 11.62
C ARG A 46 -5.66 9.30 11.66
N ARG A 47 -4.68 8.39 11.65
CA ARG A 47 -3.27 8.74 11.54
C ARG A 47 -2.98 9.49 10.25
N PHE A 48 -3.49 9.01 9.10
CA PHE A 48 -3.29 9.71 7.83
C PHE A 48 -3.90 11.13 7.87
N LEU A 49 -5.08 11.30 8.46
CA LEU A 49 -5.70 12.62 8.64
C LEU A 49 -4.86 13.54 9.54
N ALA A 50 -4.19 12.98 10.56
CA ALA A 50 -3.36 13.75 11.49
C ALA A 50 -2.01 14.19 10.88
N ILE A 51 -1.30 13.28 10.20
CA ILE A 51 0.11 13.52 9.80
C ILE A 51 0.43 13.24 8.33
N GLY A 52 -0.55 12.86 7.51
CA GLY A 52 -0.35 12.57 6.10
C GLY A 52 0.01 13.82 5.31
N LYS A 53 1.03 13.75 4.43
CA LYS A 53 1.42 14.87 3.55
C LYS A 53 0.26 15.42 2.69
N LEU A 54 -0.68 14.55 2.33
CA LEU A 54 -1.89 14.88 1.56
C LEU A 54 -3.16 14.73 2.40
N SER A 55 -3.04 14.86 3.72
CA SER A 55 -4.17 14.71 4.65
C SER A 55 -5.30 15.66 4.30
N TYR A 56 -5.00 16.90 3.89
CA TYR A 56 -5.99 17.90 3.48
C TYR A 56 -6.94 17.40 2.38
N VAL A 57 -6.44 16.60 1.41
CA VAL A 57 -7.27 16.04 0.32
C VAL A 57 -8.37 15.14 0.87
N VAL A 58 -8.08 14.42 1.95
CA VAL A 58 -9.01 13.51 2.61
C VAL A 58 -9.80 14.23 3.71
N GLY A 59 -9.16 15.10 4.49
CA GLY A 59 -9.74 15.87 5.58
C GLY A 59 -10.81 16.86 5.12
N ASP A 60 -10.71 17.38 3.89
CA ASP A 60 -11.76 18.20 3.27
C ASP A 60 -12.99 17.38 2.84
N ARG A 61 -12.92 16.05 2.91
CA ARG A 61 -13.96 15.12 2.46
C ARG A 61 -14.57 14.35 3.62
N ILE A 62 -13.74 13.81 4.51
CA ILE A 62 -14.12 12.99 5.64
C ILE A 62 -14.10 13.84 6.91
N SER A 63 -15.24 13.95 7.60
CA SER A 63 -15.35 14.62 8.90
C SER A 63 -15.07 13.68 10.06
N ALA A 64 -15.45 12.40 9.95
CA ALA A 64 -15.21 11.41 11.00
C ALA A 64 -15.02 10.00 10.44
N VAL A 65 -14.29 9.19 11.22
CA VAL A 65 -14.09 7.75 10.98
C VAL A 65 -14.61 7.01 12.21
N ARG A 66 -15.64 6.19 12.04
CA ARG A 66 -16.32 5.45 13.11
C ARG A 66 -16.22 3.95 12.87
N VAL A 67 -16.08 3.21 13.95
CA VAL A 67 -16.17 1.75 13.97
C VAL A 67 -17.59 1.41 14.39
N THR A 68 -18.37 0.80 13.49
CA THR A 68 -19.77 0.42 13.72
C THR A 68 -19.93 -1.09 13.98
N GLY A 69 -18.85 -1.85 13.77
CA GLY A 69 -18.73 -3.25 14.15
C GLY A 69 -17.31 -3.75 13.90
N PRO A 70 -16.97 -5.00 14.29
CA PRO A 70 -15.61 -5.53 14.20
C PRO A 70 -14.99 -5.47 12.80
N TYR A 71 -15.83 -5.55 11.76
CA TYR A 71 -15.42 -5.50 10.35
C TYR A 71 -16.29 -4.53 9.54
N GLU A 72 -16.69 -3.43 10.17
CA GLU A 72 -17.45 -2.38 9.51
C GLU A 72 -16.96 -1.00 9.94
N LEU A 73 -16.63 -0.19 8.94
CA LEU A 73 -16.35 1.22 9.11
C LEU A 73 -17.49 2.06 8.57
N GLN A 74 -17.76 3.16 9.28
CA GLN A 74 -18.56 4.26 8.78
C GLN A 74 -17.69 5.51 8.64
N LEU A 75 -17.74 6.14 7.47
CA LEU A 75 -17.16 7.46 7.24
C LEU A 75 -18.27 8.49 7.19
N ASP A 76 -18.14 9.53 8.01
CA ASP A 76 -18.98 10.72 7.89
C ASP A 76 -18.29 11.66 6.89
N LEU A 77 -19.04 12.16 5.91
CA LEU A 77 -18.56 13.04 4.87
C LEU A 77 -19.00 14.48 5.13
N ARG A 78 -18.16 15.45 4.77
CA ARG A 78 -18.48 16.88 4.89
C ARG A 78 -19.49 17.35 3.85
N ARG A 79 -19.57 16.65 2.72
CA ARG A 79 -20.44 16.90 1.58
C ARG A 79 -20.52 15.65 0.71
N PRO A 80 -21.58 15.47 -0.09
CA PRO A 80 -21.67 14.36 -1.02
C PRO A 80 -20.43 14.27 -1.91
N PHE A 81 -19.87 13.06 -2.05
CA PHE A 81 -18.60 12.86 -2.75
C PHE A 81 -18.57 11.55 -3.53
N SER A 82 -19.05 11.59 -4.77
CA SER A 82 -19.15 10.43 -5.66
C SER A 82 -17.83 9.64 -5.88
N PRO A 83 -16.63 10.27 -5.97
CA PRO A 83 -15.39 9.51 -6.19
C PRO A 83 -14.76 8.96 -4.90
N LEU A 84 -15.55 8.74 -3.84
CA LEU A 84 -15.07 8.18 -2.56
C LEU A 84 -14.29 6.87 -2.74
N ALA A 85 -14.81 5.93 -3.53
CA ALA A 85 -14.11 4.66 -3.78
C ALA A 85 -12.72 4.87 -4.41
N LYS A 86 -12.59 5.89 -5.29
CA LYS A 86 -11.30 6.23 -5.91
C LYS A 86 -10.35 6.83 -4.89
N LEU A 87 -10.85 7.73 -4.04
CA LEU A 87 -10.06 8.31 -2.95
C LEU A 87 -9.51 7.22 -2.03
N LEU A 88 -10.36 6.28 -1.59
CA LEU A 88 -9.99 5.17 -0.70
C LEU A 88 -9.03 4.16 -1.34
N SER A 89 -8.82 4.21 -2.67
CA SER A 89 -7.86 3.35 -3.37
C SER A 89 -6.44 3.93 -3.42
N PHE A 90 -6.21 5.13 -2.89
CA PHE A 90 -4.88 5.76 -2.92
C PHE A 90 -3.91 5.05 -1.97
N ALA A 91 -2.67 4.85 -2.43
CA ALA A 91 -1.63 4.14 -1.68
C ALA A 91 -1.37 4.74 -0.29
N SER A 92 -1.53 6.06 -0.13
CA SER A 92 -1.35 6.74 1.16
C SER A 92 -2.38 6.36 2.23
N LEU A 93 -3.49 5.71 1.84
CA LEU A 93 -4.56 5.21 2.73
C LEU A 93 -4.47 3.70 2.94
N THR A 94 -3.36 3.08 2.55
CA THR A 94 -3.10 1.65 2.81
C THR A 94 -3.12 1.40 4.31
N PRO A 95 -3.79 0.33 4.79
CA PRO A 95 -3.81 0.01 6.21
C PRO A 95 -2.41 -0.31 6.73
N ILE A 96 -2.15 0.12 7.95
CA ILE A 96 -0.91 -0.12 8.68
C ILE A 96 -1.23 -0.76 10.04
N SER A 97 -0.33 -1.59 10.56
CA SER A 97 -0.53 -2.22 11.87
C SER A 97 -0.55 -1.17 12.98
N PRO A 98 -1.61 -1.11 13.81
CA PRO A 98 -1.62 -0.24 14.98
C PRO A 98 -0.46 -0.50 15.93
N THR A 99 -0.08 -1.77 16.13
CA THR A 99 1.02 -2.16 17.01
C THR A 99 2.36 -1.65 16.50
N ALA A 100 2.66 -1.87 15.21
CA ALA A 100 3.92 -1.46 14.62
C ALA A 100 4.06 0.08 14.51
N TYR A 101 2.94 0.78 14.39
CA TYR A 101 2.89 2.23 14.16
C TYR A 101 2.35 3.03 15.36
N ALA A 102 2.17 2.43 16.54
CA ALA A 102 1.60 3.11 17.72
C ALA A 102 2.29 4.45 18.05
N ASN A 103 3.61 4.50 17.89
CA ASN A 103 4.43 5.68 18.16
C ASN A 103 4.82 6.45 16.88
N TYR A 104 3.90 6.58 15.92
CA TYR A 104 4.20 7.22 14.63
C TYR A 104 4.66 8.69 14.75
N GLU A 105 4.34 9.35 15.86
CA GLU A 105 4.74 10.73 16.15
C GLU A 105 6.24 10.87 16.42
N ALA A 106 6.90 9.80 16.86
CA ALA A 106 8.35 9.76 17.07
C ALA A 106 9.16 9.79 15.77
N GLY A 107 8.48 9.77 14.61
CA GLY A 107 9.10 9.87 13.30
C GLY A 107 9.03 8.59 12.48
N PHE A 108 9.57 8.69 11.26
CA PHE A 108 9.54 7.62 10.28
C PHE A 108 10.50 6.48 10.63
N ARG A 109 10.04 5.22 10.48
CA ARG A 109 10.84 4.02 10.70
C ARG A 109 11.06 3.30 9.37
N PRO A 110 12.19 3.54 8.68
CA PRO A 110 12.42 3.03 7.32
C PRO A 110 12.58 1.50 7.26
N ASN A 111 12.86 0.85 8.39
CA ASN A 111 13.18 -0.58 8.44
C ASN A 111 12.04 -1.42 9.02
N ALA A 112 10.86 -0.82 9.27
CA ALA A 112 9.73 -1.49 9.91
C ALA A 112 8.44 -1.13 9.14
N PHE A 113 8.23 -1.84 8.02
CA PHE A 113 6.97 -1.77 7.28
C PHE A 113 6.13 -2.99 7.61
N VAL A 114 4.98 -2.76 8.23
CA VAL A 114 4.04 -3.81 8.60
C VAL A 114 2.69 -3.49 7.98
N GLY A 115 2.33 -4.24 6.94
CA GLY A 115 1.08 -4.12 6.20
C GLY A 115 0.37 -5.46 6.09
N THR A 116 -0.64 -5.54 5.21
CA THR A 116 -1.42 -6.76 4.94
C THR A 116 -1.14 -7.32 3.54
N GLY A 117 -0.07 -6.84 2.90
CA GLY A 117 0.29 -7.15 1.52
C GLY A 117 0.92 -8.54 1.35
N PRO A 118 1.09 -8.99 0.09
CA PRO A 118 1.60 -10.33 -0.23
C PRO A 118 3.08 -10.54 0.11
N TYR A 119 3.84 -9.46 0.31
CA TYR A 119 5.24 -9.53 0.71
C TYR A 119 5.48 -8.68 1.94
N GLU A 120 6.45 -9.11 2.76
CA GLU A 120 6.92 -8.42 3.95
C GLU A 120 8.38 -7.96 3.78
N LEU A 121 8.72 -6.83 4.40
CA LEU A 121 10.09 -6.31 4.36
C LEU A 121 11.00 -7.17 5.23
N ARG A 122 12.07 -7.69 4.64
CA ARG A 122 13.11 -8.47 5.34
C ARG A 122 14.41 -7.73 5.51
N LEU A 123 14.78 -6.95 4.50
CA LEU A 123 15.99 -6.15 4.53
C LEU A 123 15.71 -4.80 3.88
N GLN A 124 16.17 -3.74 4.54
CA GLN A 124 16.22 -2.39 3.99
C GLN A 124 17.63 -1.86 4.15
N SER A 125 18.26 -1.52 3.03
CA SER A 125 19.54 -0.82 2.96
C SER A 125 19.51 0.15 1.77
N PRO A 126 20.45 1.11 1.68
CA PRO A 126 20.49 2.02 0.54
C PRO A 126 20.68 1.32 -0.82
N GLN A 127 21.34 0.16 -0.84
CA GLN A 127 21.67 -0.58 -2.06
C GLN A 127 20.70 -1.74 -2.35
N LEU A 128 19.99 -2.24 -1.34
CA LEU A 128 19.14 -3.42 -1.47
C LEU A 128 17.94 -3.34 -0.53
N GLN A 129 16.76 -3.55 -1.09
CA GLN A 129 15.55 -3.86 -0.35
C GLN A 129 15.08 -5.26 -0.73
N ARG A 130 14.94 -6.15 0.27
CA ARG A 130 14.47 -7.53 0.09
C ARG A 130 13.08 -7.68 0.69
N LEU A 131 12.16 -8.14 -0.15
CA LEU A 131 10.79 -8.48 0.22
C LEU A 131 10.62 -10.00 0.08
N GLU A 132 10.05 -10.66 1.08
CA GLU A 132 9.76 -12.10 1.03
C GLU A 132 8.25 -12.34 1.03
N PRO A 133 7.76 -13.43 0.40
CA PRO A 133 6.35 -13.78 0.43
C PRO A 133 5.84 -13.93 1.86
N PHE A 134 4.72 -13.28 2.18
CA PHE A 134 4.06 -13.43 3.46
C PHE A 134 3.16 -14.67 3.45
N ALA A 135 3.54 -15.70 4.21
CA ALA A 135 2.88 -17.01 4.18
C ALA A 135 1.38 -16.98 4.54
N GLN A 136 0.95 -15.99 5.33
CA GLN A 136 -0.45 -15.83 5.76
C GLN A 136 -1.20 -14.77 4.94
N TYR A 137 -0.73 -14.44 3.74
CA TYR A 137 -1.41 -13.50 2.87
C TYR A 137 -2.82 -13.98 2.55
N TRP A 138 -3.80 -13.07 2.66
CA TRP A 138 -5.22 -13.36 2.54
C TRP A 138 -5.69 -13.60 1.10
N GLY A 139 -4.85 -13.31 0.11
CA GLY A 139 -5.15 -13.43 -1.32
C GLY A 139 -4.43 -14.61 -1.98
N GLU A 140 -4.25 -14.52 -3.30
CA GLU A 140 -3.40 -15.48 -4.02
C GLU A 140 -1.93 -15.28 -3.62
N ALA A 141 -1.28 -16.36 -3.23
CA ALA A 141 0.13 -16.33 -2.85
C ALA A 141 1.01 -15.89 -4.04
N PRO A 142 2.10 -15.15 -3.78
CA PRO A 142 3.15 -14.94 -4.77
C PRO A 142 3.61 -16.23 -5.44
N ARG A 143 3.91 -16.14 -6.74
CA ARG A 143 4.46 -17.27 -7.54
C ARG A 143 5.99 -17.27 -7.62
N ASN A 144 6.65 -16.45 -6.80
CA ASN A 144 8.10 -16.31 -6.72
C ASN A 144 8.53 -16.31 -5.25
N ASP A 145 9.83 -16.47 -5.02
CA ASP A 145 10.43 -16.58 -3.68
C ASP A 145 10.72 -15.23 -3.02
N GLY A 146 10.35 -14.12 -3.66
CA GLY A 146 10.57 -12.77 -3.15
C GLY A 146 11.00 -11.80 -4.23
N ILE A 147 11.17 -10.54 -3.80
CA ILE A 147 11.57 -9.43 -4.66
C ILE A 147 12.81 -8.79 -4.05
N ALA A 148 13.87 -8.70 -4.86
CA ALA A 148 15.07 -7.93 -4.55
C ALA A 148 15.07 -6.64 -5.37
N LEU A 149 14.85 -5.51 -4.71
CA LEU A 149 14.97 -4.19 -5.31
C LEU A 149 16.42 -3.72 -5.12
N VAL A 150 17.18 -3.69 -6.21
CA VAL A 150 18.59 -3.33 -6.20
C VAL A 150 18.77 -1.88 -6.63
N GLY A 151 19.44 -1.10 -5.81
CA GLY A 151 19.75 0.30 -6.08
C GLY A 151 20.93 0.43 -7.04
N MET A 152 20.65 0.90 -8.26
CA MET A 152 21.65 1.21 -9.28
C MET A 152 21.37 2.58 -9.87
N SER A 153 22.40 3.37 -10.16
CA SER A 153 22.25 4.78 -10.54
C SER A 153 22.96 5.20 -11.83
N THR A 154 23.77 4.33 -12.44
CA THR A 154 24.47 4.65 -13.69
C THR A 154 23.93 3.81 -14.85
N SER A 155 23.81 4.42 -16.03
CA SER A 155 23.34 3.74 -17.26
C SER A 155 24.15 2.48 -17.56
N THR A 156 25.48 2.53 -17.39
CA THR A 156 26.37 1.37 -17.56
C THR A 156 26.05 0.22 -16.59
N SER A 157 25.81 0.51 -15.30
CA SER A 157 25.46 -0.53 -14.32
C SER A 157 24.10 -1.17 -14.61
N LEU A 158 23.12 -0.34 -14.97
CA LEU A 158 21.77 -0.78 -15.35
C LEU A 158 21.80 -1.68 -16.59
N TYR A 159 22.50 -1.24 -17.65
CA TYR A 159 22.64 -2.01 -18.89
C TYR A 159 23.36 -3.34 -18.64
N GLY A 160 24.48 -3.33 -17.91
CA GLY A 160 25.20 -4.56 -17.59
C GLY A 160 24.35 -5.55 -16.79
N ALA A 161 23.57 -5.07 -15.82
CA ALA A 161 22.73 -5.91 -14.98
C ALA A 161 21.62 -6.62 -15.77
N ILE A 162 20.90 -5.89 -16.62
CA ILE A 162 19.81 -6.48 -17.43
C ILE A 162 20.38 -7.40 -18.53
N SER A 163 21.47 -6.99 -19.20
CA SER A 163 22.09 -7.79 -20.27
C SER A 163 22.72 -9.10 -19.78
N SER A 164 23.14 -9.16 -18.51
CA SER A 164 23.70 -10.37 -17.89
C SER A 164 22.66 -11.25 -17.20
N GLY A 165 21.39 -10.81 -17.13
CA GLY A 165 20.35 -11.51 -16.37
C GLY A 165 20.52 -11.43 -14.86
N ASN A 166 21.36 -10.52 -14.35
CA ASN A 166 21.49 -10.27 -12.91
C ASN A 166 20.26 -9.56 -12.31
N VAL A 167 19.44 -8.94 -13.15
CA VAL A 167 18.11 -8.43 -12.79
C VAL A 167 17.09 -8.90 -13.83
N ASP A 168 15.89 -9.24 -13.35
CA ASP A 168 14.80 -9.69 -14.22
C ASP A 168 14.01 -8.54 -14.84
N VAL A 169 13.93 -7.40 -14.13
CA VAL A 169 13.13 -6.24 -14.51
C VAL A 169 13.91 -4.96 -14.23
N LEU A 170 14.00 -4.09 -15.24
CA LEU A 170 14.55 -2.74 -15.10
C LEU A 170 13.41 -1.72 -14.97
N LEU A 171 13.28 -1.09 -13.80
CA LEU A 171 12.30 -0.01 -13.56
C LEU A 171 12.85 1.38 -13.89
N SER A 172 14.17 1.51 -14.05
CA SER A 172 14.83 2.78 -14.38
C SER A 172 14.66 3.11 -15.86
N THR A 173 14.41 4.39 -16.17
CA THR A 173 14.40 4.91 -17.54
C THR A 173 15.72 5.55 -17.95
N SER A 174 16.78 5.42 -17.12
CA SER A 174 18.07 6.09 -17.30
C SER A 174 19.07 5.32 -18.17
N LEU A 175 18.59 4.51 -19.12
CA LEU A 175 19.46 3.90 -20.14
C LEU A 175 19.70 4.87 -21.29
N GLU A 176 20.91 4.87 -21.84
CA GLU A 176 21.21 5.65 -23.05
C GLU A 176 20.44 5.11 -24.27
N PRO A 177 20.09 5.95 -25.26
CA PRO A 177 19.35 5.50 -26.45
C PRO A 177 20.02 4.34 -27.20
N GLU A 178 21.35 4.30 -27.27
CA GLU A 178 22.07 3.19 -27.91
C GLU A 178 21.92 1.89 -27.12
N GLN A 179 21.93 1.95 -25.78
CA GLN A 179 21.74 0.79 -24.91
C GLN A 179 20.31 0.24 -25.03
N GLN A 180 19.31 1.13 -25.08
CA GLN A 180 17.92 0.73 -25.32
C GLN A 180 17.77 0.03 -26.67
N SER A 181 18.37 0.62 -27.71
CA SER A 181 18.35 0.04 -29.07
C SER A 181 19.01 -1.33 -29.12
N ALA A 182 20.16 -1.50 -28.43
CA ALA A 182 20.86 -2.78 -28.35
C ALA A 182 20.02 -3.86 -27.66
N LEU A 183 19.36 -3.54 -26.54
CA LEU A 183 18.46 -4.48 -25.85
C LEU A 183 17.27 -4.89 -26.73
N HIS A 184 16.69 -3.95 -27.48
CA HIS A 184 15.58 -4.24 -28.39
C HIS A 184 15.98 -5.16 -29.56
N GLN A 185 17.23 -5.12 -30.01
CA GLN A 185 17.72 -6.02 -31.06
C GLN A 185 18.03 -7.44 -30.54
N GLN A 186 18.23 -7.58 -29.23
CA GLN A 186 18.56 -8.86 -28.58
C GLN A 186 17.34 -9.62 -28.07
N ALA A 187 16.18 -8.97 -27.97
CA ALA A 187 14.90 -9.55 -27.53
C ALA A 187 14.12 -10.17 -28.70
#